data_AF-A0A8X8CU84-F1
#
_entry.id   AF-A0A8X8CU84-F1
#
_cell.length_a   1.000
_cell.length_b   1.000
_cell.length_c   1.000
_cell.angle_alpha   90.00
_cell.angle_beta   90.00
_cell.angle_gamma   90.00
#
_symmetry.space_group_name_H-M   'P 1'
#
loop_
_entity.id
_entity.type
_entity.pdbx_description
1 polymer ?
#
loop_
_entity_poly.entity_id
_entity_poly.type
_entity_poly.pdbx_seq_one_letter_code
_entity_poly.pdbx_strand_id
1 'polypeptide(L)'
;MKGKLEPSESQKLIEEGKNLKEGLATLEEDLVKLTDELQMEAQCIPNMTLHMLRLEGKIVCSIEDSDQCLIGTAEIPVGGIHMDAILAESLQPLKYVAFSHCFRTEAGAADTATRYIIWLYSHAPN
;
A
#
# COMPACT_ATOMS: atom_id res chain seq x y z
N MET A 1 7.08 -49.72 -23.08
CA MET A 1 7.23 -50.76 -22.04
C MET A 1 7.19 -50.08 -20.69
N LYS A 2 6.02 -49.97 -20.04
CA LYS A 2 5.94 -49.56 -18.63
C LYS A 2 5.99 -50.85 -17.81
N GLY A 3 7.17 -51.22 -17.32
CA GLY A 3 7.26 -52.24 -16.28
C GLY A 3 6.43 -51.77 -15.10
N LYS A 4 5.51 -52.59 -14.61
CA LYS A 4 4.79 -52.29 -13.36
C LYS A 4 5.87 -52.22 -12.28
N LEU A 5 6.11 -51.02 -11.75
CA LEU A 5 6.97 -50.83 -10.59
C LEU A 5 6.48 -51.74 -9.46
N GLU A 6 7.41 -52.30 -8.69
CA GLU A 6 7.07 -53.11 -7.54
C GLU A 6 6.17 -52.30 -6.59
N PRO A 7 5.14 -52.91 -5.95
CA PRO A 7 4.18 -52.19 -5.12
C PRO A 7 4.84 -51.37 -4.01
N SER A 8 5.99 -51.86 -3.52
CA SER A 8 6.87 -51.22 -2.53
C SER A 8 7.49 -49.91 -3.02
N GLU A 9 8.02 -49.88 -4.25
CA GLU A 9 8.67 -48.69 -4.82
C GLU A 9 7.64 -47.61 -5.15
N SER A 10 6.45 -48.03 -5.59
CA SER A 10 5.33 -47.12 -5.85
C SER A 10 4.85 -46.44 -4.56
N GLN A 11 4.80 -47.16 -3.44
CA GLN A 11 4.44 -46.58 -2.14
C GLN A 11 5.47 -45.56 -1.65
N LYS A 12 6.77 -45.84 -1.79
CA LYS A 12 7.84 -44.90 -1.44
C LYS A 12 7.75 -43.60 -2.25
N LEU A 13 7.57 -43.70 -3.56
CA LEU A 13 7.43 -42.52 -4.43
C LEU A 13 6.17 -41.70 -4.12
N ILE A 14 5.08 -42.36 -3.70
CA ILE A 14 3.85 -41.66 -3.27
C ILE A 14 4.09 -40.91 -1.95
N GLU A 15 4.82 -41.50 -1.00
CA GLU A 15 5.16 -40.87 0.27
C GLU A 15 6.12 -39.68 0.08
N GLU A 16 7.15 -39.84 -0.76
CA GLU A 16 8.02 -38.73 -1.18
C GLU A 16 7.24 -37.61 -1.86
N GLY A 17 6.31 -37.95 -2.76
CA GLY A 17 5.45 -36.96 -3.43
C GLY A 17 4.53 -36.20 -2.47
N LYS A 18 4.04 -36.86 -1.41
CA LYS A 18 3.27 -36.19 -0.35
C LYS A 18 4.14 -35.23 0.45
N ASN A 19 5.34 -35.68 0.87
CA ASN A 19 6.27 -34.85 1.61
C ASN A 19 6.72 -33.62 0.80
N LEU A 20 6.98 -33.79 -0.50
CA LEU A 20 7.31 -32.68 -1.40
C LEU A 20 6.15 -31.69 -1.55
N LYS A 21 4.92 -32.17 -1.64
CA LYS A 21 3.74 -31.32 -1.74
C LYS A 21 3.53 -30.50 -0.46
N GLU A 22 3.70 -31.13 0.71
CA GLU A 22 3.64 -30.44 2.00
C GLU A 22 4.75 -29.39 2.10
N GLY A 23 5.98 -29.73 1.72
CA GLY A 23 7.11 -28.80 1.67
C GLY A 23 6.90 -27.63 0.71
N LEU A 24 6.28 -27.87 -0.45
CA LEU A 24 5.92 -26.80 -1.39
C LEU A 24 4.88 -25.86 -0.81
N ALA A 25 3.83 -26.39 -0.17
CA ALA A 25 2.79 -25.58 0.45
C ALA A 25 3.37 -24.67 1.56
N THR A 26 4.29 -25.20 2.38
CA THR A 26 4.98 -24.38 3.38
C THR A 26 5.85 -23.31 2.75
N LEU A 27 6.57 -23.63 1.67
CA LEU A 27 7.45 -22.68 1.01
C LEU A 27 6.67 -21.56 0.30
N GLU A 28 5.52 -21.87 -0.29
CA GLU A 28 4.61 -20.88 -0.89
C GLU A 28 4.08 -19.91 0.17
N GLU A 29 3.69 -20.41 1.35
CA GLU A 29 3.23 -19.57 2.45
C GLU A 29 4.35 -18.65 2.96
N ASP A 30 5.56 -19.18 3.12
CA ASP A 30 6.72 -18.42 3.56
C ASP A 30 7.13 -17.35 2.53
N LEU A 31 7.02 -17.65 1.23
CA LEU A 31 7.28 -16.68 0.17
C LEU A 31 6.29 -15.51 0.20
N VAL A 32 5.00 -15.78 0.44
CA VAL A 32 3.98 -14.72 0.56
C VAL A 32 4.31 -13.81 1.74
N LYS A 33 4.58 -14.39 2.92
CA LYS A 33 4.94 -13.63 4.12
C LYS A 33 6.18 -12.76 3.90
N LEU A 34 7.23 -13.33 3.33
CA LEU A 34 8.48 -12.60 3.09
C LEU A 34 8.29 -11.48 2.05
N THR A 35 7.43 -11.69 1.06
CA THR A 35 7.09 -10.68 0.06
C THR A 35 6.33 -9.52 0.69
N ASP A 36 5.37 -9.80 1.57
CA ASP A 36 4.60 -8.78 2.29
C ASP A 36 5.50 -7.96 3.21
N GLU A 37 6.38 -8.61 3.98
CA GLU A 37 7.37 -7.94 4.84
C GLU A 37 8.32 -7.05 4.02
N LEU A 38 8.84 -7.57 2.91
CA LEU A 38 9.70 -6.80 2.02
C LEU A 38 8.96 -5.58 1.44
N GLN A 39 7.70 -5.73 1.06
CA GLN A 39 6.87 -4.65 0.54
C GLN A 39 6.59 -3.59 1.61
N MET A 40 6.32 -4.00 2.85
CA MET A 40 6.13 -3.07 3.97
C MET A 40 7.38 -2.24 4.24
N GLU A 41 8.55 -2.87 4.27
CA GLU A 41 9.82 -2.17 4.45
C GLU A 41 10.13 -1.26 3.25
N ALA A 42 9.86 -1.71 2.02
CA ALA A 42 10.04 -0.91 0.82
C ALA A 42 9.20 0.38 0.82
N GLN A 43 7.98 0.35 1.37
CA GLN A 43 7.11 1.53 1.48
C GLN A 43 7.59 2.57 2.49
N CYS A 44 8.45 2.17 3.43
CA CYS A 44 9.09 3.08 4.37
C CYS A 44 10.29 3.81 3.76
N ILE A 45 10.81 3.33 2.62
CA ILE A 45 11.97 3.94 1.96
C ILE A 45 11.53 5.21 1.22
N PRO A 46 12.02 6.40 1.61
CA PRO A 46 11.69 7.62 0.89
C PRO A 46 12.27 7.58 -0.52
N ASN A 47 11.58 8.24 -1.46
CA ASN A 47 12.11 8.39 -2.81
C ASN A 47 13.50 9.05 -2.79
N MET A 48 14.40 8.64 -3.70
CA MET A 48 15.74 9.19 -3.81
C MET A 48 15.62 10.69 -4.14
N THR A 49 15.83 11.51 -3.13
CA THR A 49 15.62 12.96 -3.25
C THR A 49 16.74 13.57 -4.07
N LEU A 50 16.39 14.48 -4.99
CA LEU A 50 17.29 15.58 -5.30
C LEU A 50 17.54 16.33 -3.97
N HIS A 51 18.80 16.57 -3.62
CA HIS A 51 19.25 17.09 -2.32
C HIS A 51 18.21 18.00 -1.64
N MET A 52 17.79 17.61 -0.43
CA MET A 52 17.12 18.46 0.58
C MET A 52 15.58 18.54 0.53
N LEU A 53 14.89 17.57 1.13
CA LEU A 53 13.57 17.74 1.77
C LEU A 53 13.30 16.58 2.74
N ARG A 54 13.06 16.89 4.02
CA ARG A 54 12.60 15.93 5.03
C ARG A 54 11.16 16.32 5.39
N LEU A 55 10.21 15.44 5.11
CA LEU A 55 8.82 15.58 5.54
C LEU A 55 8.56 14.51 6.61
N GLU A 56 8.28 14.94 7.83
CA GLU A 56 7.78 14.07 8.90
C GLU A 56 6.41 14.56 9.34
N GLY A 57 5.48 13.61 9.55
CA GLY A 57 4.17 13.86 10.13
C GLY A 57 3.10 12.91 9.59
N LYS A 58 2.39 12.23 10.49
CA LYS A 58 1.19 11.45 10.14
C LYS A 58 -0.04 12.38 10.28
N ILE A 59 -0.71 12.66 9.16
CA ILE A 59 -1.76 13.71 9.08
C ILE A 59 -3.11 13.13 8.59
N VAL A 60 -3.34 11.82 8.74
CA VAL A 60 -4.52 11.12 8.17
C VAL A 60 -5.73 11.19 9.12
N CYS A 61 -6.89 11.61 8.61
CA CYS A 61 -8.18 11.54 9.29
C CYS A 61 -8.99 10.35 8.76
N SER A 62 -9.30 9.34 9.58
CA SER A 62 -10.14 8.20 9.19
C SER A 62 -11.62 8.43 9.49
N ILE A 63 -12.50 7.83 8.71
CA ILE A 63 -13.95 7.83 8.96
C ILE A 63 -14.31 6.55 9.73
N GLU A 64 -14.98 6.71 10.87
CA GLU A 64 -15.42 5.58 11.70
C GLU A 64 -16.32 4.62 10.91
N ASP A 65 -16.18 3.32 11.18
CA ASP A 65 -16.91 2.23 10.49
C ASP A 65 -16.72 2.17 8.96
N SER A 66 -15.59 2.67 8.45
CA SER A 66 -15.24 2.55 7.03
C SER A 66 -13.73 2.40 6.79
N ASP A 67 -13.38 1.85 5.62
CA ASP A 67 -12.00 1.79 5.13
C ASP A 67 -11.56 3.09 4.42
N GLN A 68 -12.25 4.21 4.68
CA GLN A 68 -12.02 5.50 4.01
C GLN A 68 -11.35 6.52 4.94
N CYS A 69 -10.54 7.39 4.33
CA CYS A 69 -9.92 8.52 4.99
C CYS A 69 -10.17 9.81 4.22
N LEU A 70 -10.23 10.93 4.96
CA LEU A 70 -10.35 12.25 4.38
C LEU A 70 -9.00 12.72 3.84
N ILE A 71 -9.04 13.34 2.67
CA ILE A 71 -7.82 13.79 1.98
C ILE A 71 -7.25 15.06 2.65
N GLY A 72 -5.93 15.08 2.84
CA GLY A 72 -5.20 16.25 3.36
C GLY A 72 -4.74 17.24 2.28
N THR A 73 -4.92 16.89 1.01
CA THR A 73 -4.62 17.69 -0.19
C THR A 73 -5.32 17.08 -1.41
N ALA A 74 -5.68 17.90 -2.40
CA ALA A 74 -6.21 17.44 -3.69
C ALA A 74 -5.21 16.57 -4.50
N GLU A 75 -3.93 16.60 -4.14
CA GLU A 75 -2.89 15.78 -4.77
C GLU A 75 -3.14 14.28 -4.61
N ILE A 76 -3.63 13.82 -3.44
CA ILE A 76 -3.86 12.40 -3.17
C ILE A 76 -4.81 11.76 -4.20
N PRO A 77 -6.02 12.28 -4.43
CA PRO A 77 -6.92 11.71 -5.44
C PRO A 77 -6.42 11.95 -6.86
N VAL A 78 -5.76 13.10 -7.13
CA VAL A 78 -5.21 13.40 -8.46
C VAL A 78 -4.11 12.41 -8.85
N GLY A 79 -3.24 12.04 -7.92
CA GLY A 79 -2.20 11.04 -8.13
C GLY A 79 -2.75 9.64 -8.46
N GLY A 80 -3.97 9.33 -8.00
CA GLY A 80 -4.65 8.06 -8.27
C GLY A 80 -5.49 8.01 -9.55
N ILE A 81 -5.66 9.12 -10.28
CA ILE A 81 -6.58 9.19 -11.45
C ILE A 81 -6.27 8.13 -12.52
N HIS A 82 -4.99 7.79 -12.70
CA HIS A 82 -4.52 6.84 -13.71
C HIS A 82 -3.99 5.54 -13.12
N MET A 83 -4.42 5.19 -11.91
CA MET A 83 -4.12 3.88 -11.33
C MET A 83 -4.58 2.78 -12.31
N ASP A 84 -3.71 1.80 -12.56
CA ASP A 84 -3.91 0.69 -13.48
C ASP A 84 -4.12 1.06 -14.98
N ALA A 85 -3.86 2.31 -15.37
CA ALA A 85 -3.96 2.76 -16.76
C ALA A 85 -2.58 2.82 -17.45
N ILE A 86 -2.52 2.41 -18.72
CA ILE A 86 -1.35 2.61 -19.59
C ILE A 86 -1.59 3.87 -20.44
N LEU A 87 -0.78 4.90 -20.22
CA LEU A 87 -0.88 6.17 -20.94
C LEU A 87 0.00 6.18 -22.20
N ALA A 88 -0.56 6.62 -23.32
CA ALA A 88 0.21 6.85 -24.53
C ALA A 88 1.14 8.07 -24.37
N GLU A 89 2.37 7.99 -24.87
CA GLU A 89 3.37 9.07 -24.79
C GLU A 89 2.86 10.39 -25.38
N SER A 90 2.07 10.32 -26.46
CA SER A 90 1.44 11.49 -27.10
C SER A 90 0.51 12.31 -26.19
N LEU A 91 0.04 11.76 -25.08
CA LEU A 91 -0.83 12.45 -24.13
C LEU A 91 -0.04 13.29 -23.11
N GLN A 92 1.28 13.19 -23.09
CA GLN A 92 2.14 13.89 -22.13
C GLN A 92 2.59 15.25 -22.69
N PRO A 93 2.72 16.31 -21.85
CA PRO A 93 2.49 16.34 -20.42
C PRO A 93 1.01 16.52 -20.03
N LEU A 94 0.51 15.67 -19.14
CA LEU A 94 -0.79 15.86 -18.51
C LEU A 94 -0.69 16.93 -17.43
N LYS A 95 -1.62 17.89 -17.44
CA LYS A 95 -1.67 19.00 -16.47
C LYS A 95 -3.02 18.99 -15.78
N TYR A 96 -2.99 18.89 -14.46
CA TYR A 96 -4.17 18.87 -13.62
C TYR A 96 -4.26 20.12 -12.76
N VAL A 97 -5.46 20.65 -12.63
CA VAL A 97 -5.83 21.65 -11.63
C VAL A 97 -6.98 21.04 -10.85
N ALA A 98 -6.82 20.93 -9.53
CA ALA A 98 -7.82 20.35 -8.65
C ALA A 98 -8.06 21.25 -7.44
N PHE A 99 -9.29 21.23 -6.97
CA PHE A 99 -9.73 21.95 -5.78
C PHE A 99 -10.52 20.99 -4.89
N SER A 100 -10.16 20.92 -3.62
CA SER A 100 -10.84 20.07 -2.63
C SER A 100 -10.80 20.70 -1.25
N HIS A 101 -11.67 20.22 -0.37
CA HIS A 101 -11.49 20.43 1.07
C HIS A 101 -10.27 19.62 1.55
N CYS A 102 -9.54 20.17 2.52
CA CYS A 102 -8.31 19.57 3.05
C CYS A 102 -8.47 19.35 4.56
N PHE A 103 -8.41 18.10 4.99
CA PHE A 103 -8.57 17.72 6.40
C PHE A 103 -7.20 17.27 6.97
N ARG A 104 -6.81 17.84 8.12
CA ARG A 104 -5.54 17.52 8.78
C ARG A 104 -5.77 17.35 10.27
N THR A 105 -5.18 16.32 10.88
CA THR A 105 -5.30 16.02 12.31
C THR A 105 -4.46 16.93 13.22
N GLU A 106 -3.55 17.74 12.66
CA GLU A 106 -2.64 18.66 13.37
C GLU A 106 -2.01 18.09 14.66
N ALA A 107 -1.69 16.79 14.66
CA ALA A 107 -0.97 16.15 15.75
C ALA A 107 0.43 16.77 15.87
N GLY A 108 0.63 17.65 16.86
CA GLY A 108 1.91 18.30 17.16
C GLY A 108 1.96 19.83 17.01
N ALA A 109 0.88 20.50 16.59
CA ALA A 109 0.87 21.95 16.35
C ALA A 109 0.28 22.80 17.50
N ALA A 110 0.10 22.21 18.69
CA ALA A 110 -0.64 22.82 19.80
C ALA A 110 -0.11 24.20 20.26
N ASP A 111 1.18 24.47 20.09
CA ASP A 111 1.84 25.66 20.69
C ASP A 111 2.27 26.75 19.70
N THR A 112 1.96 26.67 18.40
CA THR A 112 2.46 27.66 17.40
C THR A 112 1.44 28.34 16.50
N ALA A 113 0.15 28.00 16.57
CA ALA A 113 -0.87 28.59 15.70
C ALA A 113 -1.40 29.95 16.22
N THR A 114 -0.56 30.98 16.25
CA THR A 114 -1.02 32.37 16.48
C THR A 114 -1.20 33.11 15.15
N ARG A 115 -2.46 33.47 14.84
CA ARG A 115 -2.91 34.52 13.91
C ARG A 115 -2.59 34.34 12.41
N TYR A 116 -3.41 33.56 11.68
CA TYR A 116 -3.93 33.87 10.33
C TYR A 116 -5.22 33.04 10.14
N ILE A 117 -6.09 33.35 9.17
CA ILE A 117 -7.40 32.70 9.00
C ILE A 117 -7.24 31.18 8.81
N ILE A 118 -7.51 30.42 9.86
CA ILE A 118 -7.63 28.96 9.83
C ILE A 118 -9.13 28.67 9.68
N TRP A 119 -9.54 28.13 8.54
CA TRP A 119 -10.92 27.68 8.32
C TRP A 119 -11.18 26.42 9.14
N LEU A 120 -11.46 26.60 10.42
CA LEU A 120 -12.14 25.62 11.26
C LEU A 120 -13.65 25.83 11.08
N TYR A 121 -14.37 24.76 10.71
CA TYR A 121 -15.71 24.34 11.17
C TYR A 121 -16.39 23.49 10.09
N SER A 122 -16.52 22.18 10.36
CA SER A 122 -17.72 21.45 9.98
C SER A 122 -18.14 20.63 11.19
N HIS A 123 -19.17 21.12 11.87
CA HIS A 123 -19.82 20.46 12.99
C HIS A 123 -20.56 19.24 12.42
N ALA A 124 -20.20 18.03 12.84
CA ALA A 124 -21.02 16.86 12.58
C ALA A 124 -22.26 16.95 13.49
N PRO A 125 -23.50 16.95 12.95
CA PRO A 125 -24.67 16.79 13.80
C PRO A 125 -24.74 15.36 14.33
N ASN A 126 -25.07 15.23 15.63
CA ASN A 126 -25.45 13.98 16.28
C ASN A 126 -26.67 13.33 15.61
#